data_AF-A0A9D0YGQ1-F1
#
_entry.id   AF-A0A9D0YGQ1-F1
#
_cell.length_a   1.000
_cell.length_b   1.000
_cell.length_c   1.000
_cell.angle_alpha   90.00
_cell.angle_beta   90.00
_cell.angle_gamma   90.00
#
_symmetry.space_group_name_H-M   'P 1'
#
loop_
_entity.id
_entity.type
_entity.pdbx_description
1 polymer ?
#
loop_
_entity_poly.entity_id
_entity_poly.type
_entity_poly.pdbx_seq_one_letter_code
_entity_poly.pdbx_strand_id
1 'polypeptide(L)'
;AGFNRKVQDAIDKGKPILDPLFNPATAGPESEPEPLQTLPTIVVVIDELADMMMIVGKKVDELIARLAQKARASGIHLILATQRPSVDVITGLIKANIPARIAFQVSSKIDSRTILDQMGAEALLGQGDMLYQPSGSNIPTRVHGAFVDDHEVHAVVAELKKQGKAEYLDEVLMDPVEASGPAAGGDGPDESDPLYDEAIRIVTESRRASISGVQRRLKIGYNRAARMIEAMEAAGVVSPPGSNGNREVLAPPPPEM
;
A
#
# COMPACT_ATOMS: atom_id res chain seq x y z
N ALA A 1 2.56 -23.27 0.55
CA ALA A 1 1.90 -24.22 -0.37
C ALA A 1 0.88 -25.17 0.29
N GLY A 2 0.80 -25.28 1.63
CA GLY A 2 -0.14 -26.21 2.26
C GLY A 2 -1.61 -25.78 2.27
N PHE A 3 -1.89 -24.47 2.34
CA PHE A 3 -3.25 -23.93 2.44
C PHE A 3 -4.07 -24.17 1.16
N ASN A 4 -3.64 -23.63 0.01
CA ASN A 4 -4.38 -23.78 -1.25
C ASN A 4 -4.66 -25.24 -1.62
N ARG A 5 -3.69 -26.14 -1.37
CA ARG A 5 -3.88 -27.58 -1.60
C ARG A 5 -5.00 -28.16 -0.74
N LYS A 6 -5.04 -27.86 0.56
CA LYS A 6 -6.09 -28.34 1.46
C LYS A 6 -7.47 -27.80 1.09
N VAL A 7 -7.55 -26.53 0.70
CA VAL A 7 -8.81 -25.90 0.28
C VAL A 7 -9.31 -26.52 -1.02
N GLN A 8 -8.43 -26.68 -2.02
CA GLN A 8 -8.80 -27.29 -3.30
C GLN A 8 -9.24 -28.75 -3.13
N ASP A 9 -8.48 -29.57 -2.39
CA ASP A 9 -8.83 -30.98 -2.13
C ASP A 9 -10.20 -31.12 -1.44
N ALA A 10 -10.63 -30.12 -0.67
CA ALA A 10 -11.91 -30.12 0.04
C ALA A 10 -13.07 -29.68 -0.87
N ILE A 11 -12.84 -28.69 -1.73
CA ILE A 11 -13.78 -28.27 -2.79
C ILE A 11 -14.04 -29.43 -3.74
N ASP A 12 -12.98 -30.11 -4.21
CA ASP A 12 -13.08 -31.24 -5.16
C ASP A 12 -13.86 -32.44 -4.57
N LYS A 13 -13.85 -32.59 -3.24
CA LYS A 13 -14.62 -33.63 -2.51
C LYS A 13 -16.05 -33.22 -2.20
N GLY A 14 -16.48 -32.03 -2.62
CA GLY A 14 -17.80 -31.48 -2.32
C GLY A 14 -18.00 -31.13 -0.84
N LYS A 15 -16.92 -30.94 -0.08
CA LYS A 15 -16.94 -30.59 1.35
C LYS A 15 -16.06 -29.36 1.61
N PRO A 16 -16.49 -28.16 1.16
CA PRO A 16 -15.69 -26.95 1.33
C PRO A 16 -15.43 -26.66 2.82
N ILE A 17 -14.20 -26.21 3.11
CA ILE A 17 -13.81 -25.84 4.47
C ILE A 17 -14.37 -24.45 4.74
N LEU A 18 -15.14 -24.29 5.81
CA LEU A 18 -15.65 -22.98 6.25
C LEU A 18 -14.55 -22.19 6.96
N ASP A 19 -14.61 -20.85 6.92
CA ASP A 19 -13.61 -19.99 7.56
C ASP A 19 -13.54 -20.26 9.08
N PRO A 20 -12.41 -20.81 9.58
CA PRO A 20 -12.25 -21.11 10.99
C PRO A 20 -12.08 -19.86 11.87
N LEU A 21 -11.85 -18.69 11.27
CA LEU A 21 -11.72 -17.41 11.99
C LEU A 21 -13.06 -16.70 12.17
N PHE A 22 -14.14 -17.23 11.59
CA PHE A 22 -15.47 -16.68 11.78
C PHE A 22 -15.89 -16.74 13.25
N ASN A 23 -16.24 -15.59 13.81
CA ASN A 23 -16.71 -15.47 15.18
C ASN A 23 -18.15 -14.91 15.20
N PRO A 24 -19.16 -15.72 15.55
CA PRO A 24 -20.56 -15.30 15.62
C PRO A 24 -20.83 -14.14 16.59
N ALA A 25 -19.95 -13.92 17.58
CA ALA A 25 -20.11 -12.85 18.56
C ALA A 25 -19.70 -11.47 18.01
N THR A 26 -18.84 -11.42 16.99
CA THR A 26 -18.40 -10.20 16.32
C THR A 26 -19.03 -10.03 14.94
N ALA A 27 -19.54 -11.12 14.36
CA ALA A 27 -20.29 -11.09 13.13
C ALA A 27 -21.75 -10.67 13.41
N GLY A 28 -22.37 -9.93 12.50
CA GLY A 28 -23.77 -9.52 12.64
C GLY A 28 -24.71 -10.73 12.83
N PRO A 29 -25.91 -10.55 13.43
CA PRO A 29 -26.79 -11.63 13.88
C PRO A 29 -27.26 -12.63 12.80
N GLU A 30 -27.03 -12.37 11.52
CA GLU A 30 -27.38 -13.25 10.39
C GLU A 30 -26.16 -13.68 9.56
N SER A 31 -24.94 -13.46 10.05
CA SER A 31 -23.73 -13.80 9.32
C SER A 31 -23.46 -15.30 9.40
N GLU A 32 -23.13 -15.92 8.26
CA GLU A 32 -22.68 -17.31 8.20
C GLU A 32 -21.18 -17.37 7.83
N PRO A 33 -20.45 -18.38 8.30
CA PRO A 33 -19.04 -18.55 7.92
C PRO A 33 -18.94 -18.88 6.42
N GLU A 34 -18.23 -18.03 5.68
CA GLU A 34 -18.01 -18.26 4.25
C GLU A 34 -17.06 -19.45 4.00
N PRO A 35 -17.24 -20.21 2.90
CA PRO A 35 -16.30 -21.24 2.50
C PRO A 35 -14.97 -20.61 2.08
N LEU A 36 -13.87 -21.16 2.60
CA LEU A 36 -12.52 -20.77 2.21
C LEU A 36 -12.29 -20.97 0.71
N GLN A 37 -11.57 -20.02 0.13
CA GLN A 37 -11.08 -20.07 -1.24
C GLN A 37 -9.55 -20.14 -1.28
N THR A 38 -9.00 -20.54 -2.42
CA THR A 38 -7.55 -20.49 -2.61
C THR A 38 -7.08 -19.04 -2.59
N LEU A 39 -6.00 -18.77 -1.87
CA LEU A 39 -5.43 -17.43 -1.79
C LEU A 39 -4.42 -17.20 -2.91
N PRO A 40 -4.42 -16.01 -3.54
CA PRO A 40 -3.41 -15.66 -4.52
C PRO A 40 -2.04 -15.44 -3.87
N THR A 41 -0.99 -15.52 -4.67
CA THR A 41 0.33 -14.99 -4.29
C THR A 41 0.31 -13.47 -4.47
N ILE A 42 0.78 -12.74 -3.47
CA ILE A 42 0.84 -11.28 -3.50
C ILE A 42 2.28 -10.87 -3.76
N VAL A 43 2.49 -10.02 -4.78
CA VAL A 43 3.81 -9.46 -5.11
C VAL A 43 3.72 -7.95 -4.96
N VAL A 44 4.55 -7.40 -4.08
CA VAL A 44 4.68 -5.96 -3.85
C VAL A 44 5.96 -5.48 -4.55
N VAL A 45 5.81 -4.57 -5.51
CA VAL A 45 6.92 -4.01 -6.29
C VAL A 45 7.08 -2.53 -5.94
N ILE A 46 8.28 -2.15 -5.55
CA ILE A 46 8.67 -0.76 -5.27
C ILE A 46 9.77 -0.40 -6.27
N ASP A 47 9.45 0.50 -7.21
CA ASP A 47 10.35 0.87 -8.32
C ASP A 47 11.54 1.74 -7.85
N GLU A 48 11.28 2.64 -6.89
CA GLU A 48 12.31 3.50 -6.31
C GLU A 48 12.17 3.58 -4.78
N LEU A 49 12.87 2.69 -4.09
CA LEU A 49 12.88 2.61 -2.63
C LEU A 49 13.36 3.92 -1.98
N ALA A 50 14.31 4.62 -2.61
CA ALA A 50 14.90 5.82 -2.03
C ALA A 50 13.87 6.95 -1.84
N ASP A 51 12.88 7.07 -2.72
CA ASP A 51 11.82 8.09 -2.58
C ASP A 51 10.97 7.84 -1.34
N MET A 52 10.63 6.58 -1.05
CA MET A 52 9.90 6.24 0.17
C MET A 52 10.75 6.52 1.43
N MET A 53 12.04 6.19 1.39
CA MET A 53 12.96 6.46 2.49
C MET A 53 13.13 7.96 2.76
N MET A 54 13.10 8.79 1.71
CA MET A 54 13.20 10.25 1.86
C MET A 54 11.93 10.89 2.41
N ILE A 55 10.75 10.39 2.04
CA ILE A 55 9.46 10.98 2.46
C ILE A 55 9.05 10.49 3.84
N VAL A 56 9.11 9.18 4.07
CA VAL A 56 8.55 8.54 5.28
C VAL A 56 9.65 8.19 6.29
N GLY A 57 10.90 8.03 5.84
CA GLY A 57 12.04 7.77 6.73
C GLY A 57 12.07 6.35 7.30
N LYS A 58 12.58 6.24 8.53
CA LYS A 58 12.89 4.94 9.20
C LYS A 58 11.71 3.98 9.32
N LYS A 59 10.47 4.49 9.34
CA LYS A 59 9.26 3.64 9.45
C LYS A 59 9.12 2.69 8.27
N VAL A 60 9.58 3.07 7.07
CA VAL A 60 9.58 2.21 5.87
C VAL A 60 10.47 0.99 6.08
N ASP A 61 11.67 1.21 6.62
CA ASP A 61 12.66 0.17 6.86
C ASP A 61 12.14 -0.90 7.82
N GLU A 62 11.48 -0.47 8.91
CA GLU A 62 10.84 -1.35 9.89
C GLU A 62 9.68 -2.16 9.27
N LEU A 63 8.84 -1.53 8.45
CA LEU A 63 7.72 -2.20 7.78
C LEU A 63 8.21 -3.24 6.76
N ILE A 64 9.22 -2.90 5.94
CA ILE A 64 9.83 -3.82 4.98
C ILE A 64 10.46 -5.00 5.71
N ALA A 65 11.26 -4.74 6.76
CA ALA A 65 11.87 -5.80 7.56
C ALA A 65 10.82 -6.72 8.18
N ARG A 66 9.77 -6.17 8.79
CA ARG A 66 8.67 -6.94 9.40
C ARG A 66 7.94 -7.80 8.37
N LEU A 67 7.68 -7.24 7.19
CA LEU A 67 7.02 -7.94 6.11
C LEU A 67 7.92 -9.08 5.61
N ALA A 68 9.16 -8.80 5.23
CA ALA A 68 10.11 -9.78 4.72
C ALA A 68 10.33 -10.97 5.67
N GLN A 69 10.34 -10.75 6.98
CA GLN A 69 10.49 -11.82 7.99
C GLN A 69 9.32 -12.80 8.04
N LYS A 70 8.09 -12.34 7.78
CA LYS A 70 6.86 -13.14 7.97
C LYS A 70 6.22 -13.58 6.65
N ALA A 71 6.49 -12.86 5.57
CA ALA A 71 5.80 -12.95 4.30
C ALA A 71 6.00 -14.29 3.55
N ARG A 72 7.16 -14.94 3.71
CA ARG A 72 7.53 -16.15 2.94
C ARG A 72 6.51 -17.29 3.09
N ALA A 73 6.01 -17.53 4.30
CA ALA A 73 5.05 -18.61 4.55
C ALA A 73 3.62 -18.22 4.09
N SER A 74 3.32 -16.92 4.11
CA SER A 74 2.03 -16.33 3.75
C SER A 74 1.85 -16.09 2.24
N GLY A 75 2.89 -16.35 1.42
CA GLY A 75 2.82 -16.13 -0.03
C GLY A 75 2.86 -14.66 -0.44
N ILE A 76 3.48 -13.81 0.39
CA ILE A 76 3.75 -12.41 0.06
C ILE A 76 5.22 -12.29 -0.34
N HIS A 77 5.49 -11.59 -1.45
CA HIS A 77 6.83 -11.39 -1.99
C HIS A 77 7.10 -9.92 -2.24
N LEU A 78 8.35 -9.50 -2.00
CA LEU A 78 8.80 -8.12 -2.17
C LEU A 78 9.84 -8.04 -3.28
N ILE A 79 9.67 -7.07 -4.18
CA ILE A 79 10.66 -6.65 -5.17
C ILE A 79 10.95 -5.17 -4.90
N LEU A 80 12.17 -4.88 -4.48
CA LEU A 80 12.62 -3.51 -4.21
C LEU A 80 13.67 -3.13 -5.24
N ALA A 81 13.43 -2.05 -5.97
CA ALA A 81 14.36 -1.45 -6.89
C ALA A 81 14.74 -0.05 -6.41
N THR A 82 15.92 0.40 -6.82
CA THR A 82 16.42 1.76 -6.59
C THR A 82 17.55 2.07 -7.55
N GLN A 83 17.62 3.32 -8.00
CA GLN A 83 18.77 3.85 -8.75
C GLN A 83 19.82 4.49 -7.83
N ARG A 84 19.55 4.57 -6.52
CA ARG A 84 20.41 5.21 -5.51
C ARG A 84 20.91 4.17 -4.50
N PRO A 85 21.94 3.37 -4.86
CA PRO A 85 22.48 2.32 -3.99
C PRO A 85 23.39 2.88 -2.88
N SER A 86 22.84 3.75 -2.03
CA SER A 86 23.53 4.30 -0.85
C SER A 86 23.21 3.50 0.42
N VAL A 87 24.06 3.64 1.44
CA VAL A 87 23.88 2.97 2.74
C VAL A 87 22.61 3.44 3.46
N ASP A 88 22.16 4.67 3.17
CA ASP A 88 20.94 5.25 3.73
C ASP A 88 19.66 4.65 3.11
N VAL A 89 19.75 4.13 1.89
CA VAL A 89 18.64 3.49 1.17
C VAL A 89 18.67 1.97 1.37
N ILE A 90 19.81 1.34 1.13
CA ILE A 90 20.02 -0.10 1.30
C ILE A 90 20.67 -0.33 2.66
N THR A 91 19.86 -0.13 3.70
CA THR A 91 20.31 -0.21 5.09
C THR A 91 20.69 -1.64 5.49
N GLY A 92 21.35 -1.79 6.64
CA GLY A 92 21.62 -3.11 7.21
C GLY A 92 20.36 -3.93 7.48
N LEU A 93 19.24 -3.28 7.83
CA LEU A 93 17.95 -3.95 8.09
C LEU A 93 17.35 -4.51 6.80
N ILE A 94 17.36 -3.74 5.71
CA ILE A 94 16.98 -4.24 4.39
C ILE A 94 17.84 -5.45 4.01
N LYS A 95 19.17 -5.32 4.08
CA LYS A 95 20.10 -6.39 3.68
C LYS A 95 19.94 -7.67 4.51
N ALA A 96 19.62 -7.55 5.79
CA ALA A 96 19.43 -8.69 6.68
C ALA A 96 18.17 -9.50 6.35
N ASN A 97 17.14 -8.87 5.76
CA ASN A 97 15.86 -9.53 5.49
C ASN A 97 15.62 -9.85 4.01
N ILE A 98 16.45 -9.32 3.10
CA ILE A 98 16.37 -9.54 1.65
C ILE A 98 17.67 -10.19 1.15
N PRO A 99 17.74 -11.53 1.15
CA PRO A 99 18.99 -12.26 0.86
C PRO A 99 19.26 -12.44 -0.65
N ALA A 100 18.24 -12.41 -1.49
CA ALA A 100 18.40 -12.49 -2.94
C ALA A 100 18.55 -11.09 -3.52
N ARG A 101 19.58 -10.88 -4.35
CA ARG A 101 19.94 -9.55 -4.84
C ARG A 101 20.29 -9.56 -6.32
N ILE A 102 19.98 -8.46 -7.00
CA ILE A 102 20.35 -8.20 -8.39
C ILE A 102 21.02 -6.83 -8.41
N ALA A 103 22.19 -6.74 -9.03
CA ALA A 103 22.83 -5.46 -9.33
C ALA A 103 23.06 -5.34 -10.83
N PHE A 104 22.48 -4.32 -11.44
CA PHE A 104 22.90 -3.84 -12.76
C PHE A 104 24.18 -3.00 -12.64
N GLN A 105 24.66 -2.46 -13.76
CA GLN A 105 25.82 -1.56 -13.77
C GLN A 105 25.63 -0.41 -12.77
N VAL A 106 26.63 -0.21 -11.92
CA VAL A 106 26.70 0.91 -10.96
C VAL A 106 27.96 1.74 -11.17
N SER A 107 27.96 2.95 -10.63
CA SER A 107 29.03 3.92 -10.86
C SER A 107 30.33 3.61 -10.13
N SER A 108 30.28 2.87 -9.00
CA SER A 108 31.46 2.67 -8.17
C SER A 108 31.51 1.32 -7.46
N LYS A 109 32.73 0.95 -7.03
CA LYS A 109 32.99 -0.20 -6.13
C LYS A 109 32.27 -0.09 -4.80
N ILE A 110 31.96 1.13 -4.35
CA ILE A 110 31.23 1.38 -3.11
C ILE A 110 29.77 0.97 -3.32
N ASP A 111 29.15 1.43 -4.40
CA ASP A 111 27.77 1.11 -4.75
C ASP A 111 27.57 -0.40 -4.96
N SER A 112 28.52 -1.06 -5.64
CA SER A 112 28.49 -2.53 -5.81
C SER A 112 28.47 -3.23 -4.46
N ARG A 113 29.30 -2.79 -3.50
CA ARG A 113 29.32 -3.36 -2.15
C ARG A 113 28.06 -3.03 -1.36
N THR A 114 27.47 -1.86 -1.55
CA THR A 114 26.21 -1.52 -0.90
C THR A 114 25.11 -2.50 -1.28
N ILE A 115 25.05 -2.94 -2.55
CA ILE A 115 24.04 -3.90 -3.03
C ILE A 115 24.44 -5.35 -2.72
N LEU A 116 25.63 -5.79 -3.13
CA LEU A 116 26.01 -7.21 -3.14
C LEU A 116 26.91 -7.63 -1.97
N ASP A 117 27.32 -6.69 -1.12
CA ASP A 117 28.40 -6.87 -0.14
C ASP A 117 29.77 -7.22 -0.78
N GLN A 118 29.89 -7.10 -2.10
CA GLN A 118 31.12 -7.33 -2.88
C GLN A 118 31.24 -6.40 -4.09
N MET A 119 32.46 -6.32 -4.65
CA MET A 119 32.70 -5.62 -5.91
C MET A 119 32.26 -6.46 -7.12
N GLY A 120 32.09 -5.82 -8.27
CA GLY A 120 31.89 -6.47 -9.57
C GLY A 120 30.83 -5.78 -10.42
N ALA A 121 29.81 -5.17 -9.80
CA ALA A 121 28.74 -4.52 -10.54
C ALA A 121 29.21 -3.24 -11.27
N GLU A 122 30.29 -2.59 -10.79
CA GLU A 122 30.87 -1.43 -11.44
C GLU A 122 31.57 -1.75 -12.77
N ALA A 123 31.88 -3.03 -13.01
CA ALA A 123 32.55 -3.51 -14.22
C ALA A 123 31.57 -4.09 -15.26
N LEU A 124 30.26 -4.03 -14.99
CA LEU A 124 29.23 -4.45 -15.94
C LEU A 124 29.15 -3.50 -17.14
N LEU A 125 28.59 -3.99 -18.23
CA LEU A 125 28.56 -3.28 -19.52
C LEU A 125 27.36 -2.34 -19.69
N GLY A 126 26.42 -2.35 -18.74
CA GLY A 126 25.13 -1.66 -18.87
C GLY A 126 24.13 -2.47 -19.72
N GLN A 127 23.05 -1.83 -20.18
CA GLN A 127 22.07 -2.39 -21.13
C GLN A 127 21.56 -3.80 -20.76
N GLY A 128 21.25 -4.03 -19.49
CA GLY A 128 20.72 -5.31 -19.00
C GLY A 128 21.76 -6.30 -18.48
N ASP A 129 23.06 -6.01 -18.59
CA ASP A 129 24.11 -6.80 -17.93
C ASP A 129 24.01 -6.66 -16.40
N MET A 130 23.94 -7.78 -15.68
CA MET A 130 23.69 -7.82 -14.25
C MET A 130 24.45 -8.93 -13.53
N LEU A 131 24.60 -8.76 -12.21
CA LEU A 131 25.01 -9.78 -11.26
C LEU A 131 23.80 -10.21 -10.43
N TYR A 132 23.48 -11.51 -10.48
CA TYR A 132 22.44 -12.12 -9.67
C TYR A 132 23.05 -12.93 -8.53
N GLN A 133 22.69 -12.59 -7.30
CA GLN A 133 23.08 -13.31 -6.09
C GLN A 133 21.84 -14.01 -5.50
N PRO A 134 21.75 -15.35 -5.61
CA PRO A 134 20.63 -16.08 -5.04
C PRO A 134 20.71 -16.16 -3.51
N SER A 135 19.56 -16.36 -2.88
CA SER A 135 19.50 -16.60 -1.43
C SER A 135 20.33 -17.83 -1.03
N GLY A 136 21.18 -17.70 -0.01
CA GLY A 136 22.04 -18.77 0.48
C GLY A 136 23.38 -18.92 -0.25
N SER A 137 23.64 -18.14 -1.31
CA SER A 137 24.96 -18.05 -1.94
C SER A 137 25.53 -16.64 -1.78
N ASN A 138 26.83 -16.56 -1.52
CA ASN A 138 27.57 -15.30 -1.54
C ASN A 138 28.29 -15.05 -2.87
N ILE A 139 28.15 -15.96 -3.85
CA ILE A 139 28.80 -15.83 -5.15
C ILE A 139 27.73 -15.42 -6.17
N PRO A 140 27.78 -14.20 -6.73
CA PRO A 140 26.87 -13.80 -7.77
C PRO A 140 27.24 -14.45 -9.10
N THR A 141 26.22 -14.72 -9.89
CA THR A 141 26.33 -15.18 -11.27
C THR A 141 26.07 -14.01 -12.21
N ARG A 142 26.92 -13.82 -13.21
CA ARG A 142 26.69 -12.81 -14.25
C ARG A 142 25.59 -13.30 -15.20
N VAL A 143 24.62 -12.44 -15.47
CA VAL A 143 23.47 -12.73 -16.33
C VAL A 143 23.25 -11.57 -17.28
N HIS A 144 22.90 -11.86 -18.53
CA HIS A 144 22.45 -10.87 -19.49
C HIS A 144 20.92 -10.81 -19.45
N GLY A 145 20.38 -9.67 -19.04
CA GLY A 145 18.95 -9.44 -18.93
C GLY A 145 18.26 -9.57 -20.29
N ALA A 146 17.09 -10.19 -20.29
CA ALA A 146 16.23 -10.18 -21.46
C ALA A 146 15.76 -8.74 -21.71
N PHE A 147 15.92 -8.29 -22.95
CA PHE A 147 15.39 -6.99 -23.38
C PHE A 147 13.89 -7.15 -23.67
N VAL A 148 13.11 -6.20 -23.17
CA VAL A 148 11.71 -6.02 -23.50
C VAL A 148 11.51 -4.53 -23.78
N ASP A 149 10.91 -4.22 -24.91
CA ASP A 149 10.61 -2.84 -25.29
C ASP A 149 9.25 -2.43 -24.73
N ASP A 150 9.05 -1.12 -24.54
CA ASP A 150 7.82 -0.54 -24.00
C ASP A 150 6.61 -0.98 -24.81
N HIS A 151 6.71 -1.05 -26.15
CA HIS A 151 5.60 -1.45 -26.99
C HIS A 151 5.15 -2.91 -26.74
N GLU A 152 6.08 -3.80 -26.40
CA GLU A 152 5.78 -5.20 -26.04
C GLU A 152 5.03 -5.24 -24.70
N VAL A 153 5.45 -4.44 -23.72
CA VAL A 153 4.76 -4.28 -22.43
C VAL A 153 3.33 -3.78 -22.65
N HIS A 154 3.17 -2.73 -23.46
CA HIS A 154 1.84 -2.18 -23.78
C HIS A 154 0.94 -3.21 -24.47
N ALA A 155 1.49 -4.05 -25.35
CA ALA A 155 0.75 -5.12 -26.01
C ALA A 155 0.25 -6.18 -25.01
N VAL A 156 1.10 -6.61 -24.07
CA VAL A 156 0.72 -7.56 -23.01
C VAL A 156 -0.34 -6.96 -22.08
N VAL A 157 -0.16 -5.70 -21.65
CA VAL A 157 -1.15 -5.00 -20.82
C VAL A 157 -2.50 -4.88 -21.54
N ALA A 158 -2.50 -4.57 -22.83
CA ALA A 158 -3.72 -4.48 -23.63
C ALA A 158 -4.44 -5.82 -23.72
N GLU A 159 -3.72 -6.94 -23.85
CA GLU A 159 -4.30 -8.28 -23.86
C GLU A 159 -4.89 -8.66 -22.50
N LEU A 160 -4.17 -8.40 -21.41
CA LEU A 160 -4.65 -8.66 -20.04
C LEU A 160 -5.94 -7.88 -19.72
N LYS A 161 -6.03 -6.63 -20.15
CA LYS A 161 -7.23 -5.80 -19.97
C LYS A 161 -8.48 -6.34 -20.68
N LYS A 162 -8.33 -7.22 -21.68
CA LYS A 162 -9.47 -7.89 -22.33
C LYS A 162 -10.03 -9.04 -21.50
N GLN A 163 -9.23 -9.62 -20.60
CA GLN A 163 -9.60 -10.79 -19.81
C GLN A 163 -10.45 -10.44 -18.58
N GLY A 164 -10.35 -9.20 -18.09
CA GLY A 164 -11.11 -8.74 -16.94
C GLY A 164 -10.79 -7.30 -16.54
N LYS A 165 -11.61 -6.74 -15.65
CA LYS A 165 -11.33 -5.45 -15.02
C LYS A 165 -10.48 -5.65 -13.77
N ALA A 166 -9.73 -4.62 -13.40
CA ALA A 166 -9.00 -4.64 -12.13
C ALA A 166 -9.98 -4.55 -10.96
N GLU A 167 -9.80 -5.43 -9.99
CA GLU A 167 -10.51 -5.43 -8.71
C GLU A 167 -9.61 -4.77 -7.66
N TYR A 168 -9.86 -3.50 -7.38
CA TYR A 168 -9.08 -2.74 -6.41
C TYR A 168 -9.66 -2.91 -5.00
N LEU A 169 -8.76 -3.08 -4.03
CA LEU A 169 -9.08 -3.07 -2.61
C LEU A 169 -8.70 -1.70 -2.05
N ASP A 170 -9.68 -0.79 -1.95
CA ASP A 170 -9.45 0.58 -1.49
C ASP A 170 -8.82 0.63 -0.09
N GLU A 171 -9.13 -0.35 0.77
CA GLU A 171 -8.58 -0.52 2.12
C GLU A 171 -7.04 -0.61 2.16
N VAL A 172 -6.40 -1.07 1.08
CA VAL A 172 -4.93 -1.20 1.02
C VAL A 172 -4.25 0.17 1.00
N LEU A 173 -4.92 1.17 0.42
CA LEU A 173 -4.41 2.53 0.30
C LEU A 173 -4.85 3.44 1.45
N MET A 174 -5.70 2.93 2.35
CA MET A 174 -6.10 3.66 3.54
C MET A 174 -4.94 3.64 4.54
N ASP A 175 -4.57 4.80 5.07
CA ASP A 175 -3.64 4.86 6.18
C ASP A 175 -4.19 3.99 7.32
N PRO A 176 -3.37 3.10 7.92
CA PRO A 176 -3.77 2.45 9.15
C PRO A 176 -4.07 3.58 10.13
N VAL A 177 -5.34 3.69 10.54
CA VAL A 177 -5.74 4.55 11.66
C VAL A 177 -4.70 4.34 12.74
N GLU A 178 -4.08 5.41 13.24
CA GLU A 178 -3.10 5.31 14.32
C GLU A 178 -3.69 4.48 15.46
N ALA A 179 -3.36 3.18 15.51
CA ALA A 179 -3.69 2.28 16.60
C ALA A 179 -2.73 2.55 17.77
N SER A 180 -2.60 3.83 18.11
CA SER A 180 -1.83 4.38 19.22
C SER A 180 -2.69 5.42 19.92
N GLY A 181 -3.69 4.93 20.64
CA GLY A 181 -4.42 5.64 21.68
C GLY A 181 -4.97 4.61 22.66
N PRO A 182 -4.64 4.69 23.97
CA PRO A 182 -5.06 3.69 24.94
C PRO A 182 -6.58 3.71 25.11
N ALA A 183 -7.15 2.53 25.39
CA ALA A 183 -8.55 2.35 25.69
C ALA A 183 -9.11 3.41 26.66
N ALA A 184 -10.09 4.19 26.20
CA ALA A 184 -11.18 4.78 26.97
C ALA A 184 -12.19 5.39 25.98
N GLY A 185 -13.47 5.13 26.18
CA GLY A 185 -14.54 5.40 25.22
C GLY A 185 -14.91 6.87 24.98
N GLY A 186 -15.70 7.07 23.93
CA GLY A 186 -16.28 8.35 23.54
C GLY A 186 -16.76 8.29 22.09
N ASP A 187 -18.01 7.86 21.91
CA ASP A 187 -18.71 7.74 20.64
C ASP A 187 -19.25 9.13 20.23
N GLY A 188 -18.80 9.69 19.11
CA GLY A 188 -19.34 10.93 18.54
C GLY A 188 -18.44 11.60 17.48
N PRO A 189 -19.03 12.26 16.46
CA PRO A 189 -18.28 13.05 15.48
C PRO A 189 -17.64 14.26 16.17
N ASP A 190 -16.32 14.26 16.25
CA ASP A 190 -15.58 15.20 17.09
C ASP A 190 -15.34 16.54 16.36
N GLU A 191 -15.99 17.61 16.83
CA GLU A 191 -15.76 19.00 16.40
C GLU A 191 -14.41 19.57 16.89
N SER A 192 -13.61 18.77 17.62
CA SER A 192 -12.34 19.19 18.22
C SER A 192 -11.19 19.43 17.22
N ASP A 193 -11.39 19.17 15.93
CA ASP A 193 -10.31 19.27 14.95
C ASP A 193 -9.86 20.74 14.79
N PRO A 194 -8.56 21.06 14.97
CA PRO A 194 -8.05 22.43 14.87
C PRO A 194 -8.32 23.15 13.54
N LEU A 195 -8.62 22.40 12.47
CA LEU A 195 -8.92 22.93 11.14
C LEU A 195 -10.41 22.88 10.81
N TYR A 196 -11.28 22.50 11.75
CA TYR A 196 -12.72 22.37 11.54
C TYR A 196 -13.36 23.70 11.12
N ASP A 197 -13.07 24.79 11.82
CA ASP A 197 -13.59 26.12 11.48
C ASP A 197 -13.15 26.58 10.08
N GLU A 198 -11.92 26.24 9.70
CA GLU A 198 -11.39 26.55 8.36
C GLU A 198 -12.09 25.72 7.28
N ALA A 199 -12.38 24.45 7.58
CA ALA A 199 -13.16 23.57 6.71
C ALA A 199 -14.59 24.10 6.52
N ILE A 200 -15.26 24.54 7.58
CA ILE A 200 -16.60 25.17 7.50
C ILE A 200 -16.55 26.39 6.59
N ARG A 201 -15.55 27.26 6.76
CA ARG A 201 -15.39 28.45 5.91
C ARG A 201 -15.23 28.07 4.44
N ILE A 202 -14.36 27.11 4.14
CA ILE A 202 -14.15 26.63 2.76
C ILE A 202 -15.46 26.09 2.15
N VAL A 203 -16.21 25.30 2.90
CA VAL A 203 -17.45 24.67 2.44
C VAL A 203 -18.55 25.72 2.22
N THR A 204 -18.70 26.67 3.14
CA THR A 204 -19.71 27.73 3.08
C THR A 204 -19.41 28.78 2.00
N GLU A 205 -18.14 29.15 1.78
CA GLU A 205 -17.72 30.03 0.68
C GLU A 205 -17.87 29.36 -0.69
N SER A 206 -17.40 28.12 -0.82
CA SER A 206 -17.41 27.42 -2.11
C SER A 206 -18.77 26.86 -2.50
N ARG A 207 -19.71 26.82 -1.55
CA ARG A 207 -21.03 26.16 -1.66
C ARG A 207 -20.91 24.68 -2.10
N ARG A 208 -19.77 24.03 -1.82
CA ARG A 208 -19.47 22.65 -2.21
C ARG A 208 -18.94 21.85 -1.02
N ALA A 209 -19.80 21.02 -0.44
CA ALA A 209 -19.44 20.10 0.64
C ALA A 209 -18.97 18.75 0.09
N SER A 210 -17.73 18.72 -0.41
CA SER A 210 -17.09 17.48 -0.89
C SER A 210 -15.83 17.18 -0.10
N ILE A 211 -15.66 15.92 0.30
CA ILE A 211 -14.51 15.47 1.09
C ILE A 211 -13.20 15.78 0.36
N SER A 212 -13.14 15.50 -0.95
CA SER A 212 -11.97 15.78 -1.79
C SER A 212 -11.67 17.28 -1.94
N GLY A 213 -12.69 18.13 -1.88
CA GLY A 213 -12.53 19.59 -1.91
C GLY A 213 -11.87 20.12 -0.64
N VAL A 214 -12.34 19.67 0.52
CA VAL A 214 -11.77 20.01 1.83
C VAL A 214 -10.34 19.47 1.95
N GLN A 215 -10.11 18.23 1.53
CA GLN A 215 -8.80 17.59 1.49
C GLN A 215 -7.76 18.42 0.75
N ARG A 216 -8.06 18.86 -0.48
CA ARG A 216 -7.12 19.63 -1.32
C ARG A 216 -6.85 21.03 -0.79
N ARG A 217 -7.89 21.70 -0.27
CA ARG A 217 -7.77 23.09 0.24
C ARG A 217 -6.96 23.14 1.53
N LEU A 218 -7.20 22.20 2.45
CA LEU A 218 -6.53 22.16 3.76
C LEU A 218 -5.24 21.33 3.76
N LYS A 219 -4.92 20.65 2.65
CA LYS A 219 -3.77 19.74 2.52
C LYS A 219 -3.74 18.68 3.64
N ILE A 220 -4.91 18.15 3.98
CA ILE A 220 -5.10 17.12 4.99
C ILE A 220 -5.43 15.76 4.35
N GLY A 221 -5.38 14.69 5.14
CA GLY A 221 -5.80 13.35 4.71
C GLY A 221 -7.32 13.21 4.54
N TYR A 222 -7.75 12.24 3.71
CA TYR A 222 -9.16 12.02 3.35
C TYR A 222 -10.06 11.78 4.58
N ASN A 223 -9.65 10.90 5.51
CA ASN A 223 -10.46 10.58 6.71
C ASN A 223 -10.63 11.78 7.64
N ARG A 224 -9.62 12.66 7.73
CA ARG A 224 -9.72 13.90 8.49
C ARG A 224 -10.76 14.83 7.84
N ALA A 225 -10.71 14.98 6.52
CA ALA A 225 -11.72 15.72 5.77
C ALA A 225 -13.12 15.09 5.83
N ALA A 226 -13.22 13.75 5.83
CA ALA A 226 -14.48 13.02 5.93
C ALA A 226 -15.14 13.22 7.30
N ARG A 227 -14.38 13.06 8.39
CA ARG A 227 -14.85 13.35 9.76
C ARG A 227 -15.32 14.78 9.92
N MET A 228 -14.60 15.75 9.34
CA MET A 228 -15.06 17.15 9.34
C MET A 228 -16.39 17.32 8.60
N ILE A 229 -16.57 16.64 7.46
CA ILE A 229 -17.84 16.70 6.69
C ILE A 229 -18.99 15.98 7.42
N GLU A 230 -18.72 14.88 8.12
CA GLU A 230 -19.70 14.17 8.95
C GLU A 230 -20.07 14.96 10.21
N ALA A 231 -19.10 15.61 10.85
CA ALA A 231 -19.34 16.55 11.94
C ALA A 231 -20.18 17.74 11.46
N MET A 232 -19.90 18.26 10.27
CA MET A 232 -20.73 19.30 9.64
C MET A 232 -22.15 18.82 9.33
N GLU A 233 -22.35 17.54 8.98
CA GLU A 233 -23.69 16.97 8.78
C GLU A 233 -24.43 16.90 10.12
N ALA A 234 -23.78 16.36 11.16
CA ALA A 234 -24.34 16.25 12.50
C ALA A 234 -24.68 17.63 13.10
N ALA A 235 -23.87 18.64 12.82
CA ALA A 235 -24.08 20.03 13.20
C ALA A 235 -25.10 20.78 12.33
N GLY A 236 -25.63 20.15 11.27
CA GLY A 236 -26.61 20.75 10.35
C GLY A 236 -26.04 21.80 9.40
N VAL A 237 -24.72 21.86 9.23
CA VAL A 237 -24.03 22.75 8.28
C VAL A 237 -24.20 22.25 6.84
N VAL A 238 -24.22 20.93 6.64
CA VAL A 238 -24.40 20.28 5.34
C VAL A 238 -25.49 19.20 5.40
N SER A 239 -26.10 18.90 4.25
CA SER A 239 -27.10 17.85 4.14
C SER A 239 -26.46 16.45 4.23
N PRO A 240 -27.29 15.40 4.44
CA PRO A 240 -26.91 14.04 4.12
C PRO A 240 -26.45 13.90 2.66
N PRO A 241 -25.65 12.87 2.33
CA PRO A 241 -25.14 12.65 0.98
C PRO A 241 -26.29 12.37 0.00
N GLY A 242 -26.31 13.10 -1.12
CA GLY A 242 -27.21 12.83 -2.23
C GLY A 242 -26.81 11.59 -3.02
N SER A 243 -27.62 11.19 -4.00
CA SER A 243 -27.41 9.98 -4.84
C SER A 243 -26.10 9.98 -5.65
N ASN A 244 -25.46 11.13 -5.81
CA ASN A 244 -24.17 11.31 -6.48
C ASN A 244 -23.00 11.54 -5.49
N GLY A 245 -23.22 11.34 -4.18
CA GLY A 245 -22.23 11.56 -3.12
C GLY A 245 -21.96 13.03 -2.78
N ASN A 246 -22.61 13.99 -3.45
CA ASN A 246 -22.51 15.41 -3.09
C ASN A 246 -23.48 15.76 -1.96
N ARG A 247 -23.06 16.66 -1.09
CA ARG A 247 -23.87 17.22 0.00
C ARG A 247 -24.21 18.68 -0.30
N GLU A 248 -25.43 19.08 0.03
CA GLU A 248 -25.86 20.48 -0.06
C GLU A 248 -25.38 21.26 1.16
N VAL A 249 -24.98 22.52 0.97
CA VAL A 249 -24.55 23.39 2.07
C VAL A 249 -25.76 24.13 2.63
N LEU A 250 -26.15 23.82 3.86
CA LEU A 250 -27.33 24.37 4.52
C LEU A 250 -27.02 25.66 5.26
N ALA A 251 -25.80 25.80 5.78
CA ALA A 251 -25.36 27.01 6.46
C ALA A 251 -25.29 28.23 5.51
N PRO A 252 -25.60 29.45 6.00
CA PRO A 252 -25.43 30.69 5.25
C PRO A 252 -23.94 30.94 4.93
N PRO A 253 -23.63 31.80 3.93
CA PRO A 253 -22.26 32.22 3.67
C PRO A 253 -21.64 32.86 4.93
N PRO A 254 -20.32 32.75 5.12
CA PRO A 254 -19.66 33.33 6.28
C PRO A 254 -19.84 34.86 6.29
N PRO A 255 -19.97 35.49 7.47
CA PRO A 255 -20.09 36.94 7.57
C PRO A 255 -18.88 37.62 6.91
N GLU A 256 -19.13 38.65 6.09
CA GLU A 256 -18.06 39.49 5.56
C GLU A 256 -17.32 40.15 6.74
N MET A 257 -15.99 40.03 6.76
CA MET A 257 -15.14 40.73 7.74
C MET A 257 -15.03 42.21 7.41
#